data_AF-A0A938HML6-F1
#
_entry.id   AF-A0A938HML6-F1
#
_cell.length_a   1.000
_cell.length_b   1.000
_cell.length_c   1.000
_cell.angle_alpha   90.00
_cell.angle_beta   90.00
_cell.angle_gamma   90.00
#
_symmetry.space_group_name_H-M   'P 1'
#
loop_
_entity.id
_entity.type
_entity.pdbx_description
1 polymer ?
#
loop_
_entity_poly.entity_id
_entity_poly.type
_entity_poly.pdbx_seq_one_letter_code
_entity_poly.pdbx_strand_id
1 'polypeptide(L)'
;LVIGPGTSIGHDAVGDSAALETLGRRGGFRVRIVEPVLHRGSPVRSSTIRAALQEGRVRDAAAMLGRPFALSGPVTSGNRRGRELGFPTANLALPRDTALPSNGVYAAWAAVGGVRHAAAASVGVRPTFGGGPQDERIVEAFLLDFQGDLYGQTMRLEFVERLRDEERFPSADALARQMSRDIEAASRALEQTAPARGRRRRE
;
A
#
# COMPACT_ATOMS: atom_id res chain seq x y z
N LEU A 1 -25.97 -16.54 9.01
CA LEU A 1 -24.55 -16.71 8.67
C LEU A 1 -24.36 -16.43 7.18
N VAL A 2 -23.45 -15.53 6.81
CA VAL A 2 -23.12 -15.25 5.40
C VAL A 2 -21.68 -15.67 5.17
N ILE A 3 -21.42 -16.46 4.13
CA ILE A 3 -20.09 -17.02 3.84
C ILE A 3 -19.72 -16.88 2.36
N GLY A 4 -18.43 -16.89 2.07
CA GLY A 4 -17.92 -16.93 0.70
C GLY A 4 -17.82 -18.37 0.17
N PRO A 5 -17.63 -18.54 -1.15
CA PRO A 5 -17.41 -19.84 -1.76
C PRO A 5 -16.15 -20.52 -1.21
N GLY A 6 -16.21 -21.84 -1.02
CA GLY A 6 -15.06 -22.63 -0.53
C GLY A 6 -14.73 -22.42 0.96
N THR A 7 -15.67 -21.87 1.74
CA THR A 7 -15.52 -21.79 3.19
C THR A 7 -15.52 -23.19 3.80
N SER A 8 -14.50 -23.49 4.61
CA SER A 8 -14.40 -24.71 5.40
C SER A 8 -14.27 -24.39 6.89
N ILE A 9 -14.81 -25.27 7.73
CA ILE A 9 -14.87 -25.13 9.19
C ILE A 9 -14.60 -26.47 9.89
N GLY A 10 -14.36 -26.42 11.21
CA GLY A 10 -14.14 -27.61 12.03
C GLY A 10 -12.70 -28.13 12.00
N HIS A 11 -12.43 -29.16 12.80
CA HIS A 11 -11.12 -29.82 12.86
C HIS A 11 -10.74 -30.35 11.47
N ASP A 12 -9.49 -30.14 11.05
CA ASP A 12 -8.98 -30.51 9.71
C ASP A 12 -9.79 -29.95 8.52
N ALA A 13 -10.56 -28.87 8.72
CA ALA A 13 -11.36 -28.22 7.68
C ALA A 13 -12.37 -29.16 6.98
N VAL A 14 -12.85 -30.20 7.67
CA VAL A 14 -13.76 -31.21 7.11
C VAL A 14 -15.20 -30.74 6.93
N GLY A 15 -15.61 -29.66 7.60
CA GLY A 15 -16.95 -29.10 7.49
C GLY A 15 -17.02 -28.13 6.32
N ASP A 16 -17.91 -28.40 5.37
CA ASP A 16 -18.17 -27.56 4.22
C ASP A 16 -19.45 -26.72 4.39
N SER A 17 -19.92 -26.09 3.31
CA SER A 17 -21.18 -25.34 3.31
C SER A 17 -22.40 -26.21 3.62
N ALA A 18 -22.43 -27.48 3.21
CA ALA A 18 -23.54 -28.38 3.48
C ALA A 18 -23.59 -28.76 4.98
N ALA A 19 -22.43 -28.94 5.61
CA ALA A 19 -22.32 -29.09 7.05
C ALA A 19 -22.85 -27.84 7.78
N LEU A 20 -22.46 -26.64 7.33
CA LEU A 20 -22.94 -25.37 7.87
C LEU A 20 -24.46 -25.20 7.72
N GLU A 21 -25.05 -25.58 6.60
CA GLU A 21 -26.51 -25.54 6.39
C GLU A 21 -27.26 -26.49 7.32
N THR A 22 -26.70 -27.68 7.57
CA THR A 22 -27.25 -28.65 8.51
C THR A 22 -27.19 -28.13 9.94
N LEU A 23 -26.07 -27.54 10.34
CA LEU A 23 -25.93 -26.86 11.63
C LEU A 23 -26.89 -25.66 11.74
N GLY A 24 -27.06 -24.89 10.67
CA GLY A 24 -28.00 -23.77 10.60
C GLY A 24 -29.43 -24.19 10.87
N ARG A 25 -29.89 -25.28 10.24
CA ARG A 25 -31.22 -25.86 10.48
C ARG A 25 -31.43 -26.27 11.94
N ARG A 26 -30.43 -26.91 12.55
CA ARG A 26 -30.49 -27.34 13.97
C ARG A 26 -30.40 -26.16 14.94
N GLY A 27 -29.63 -25.14 14.60
CA GLY A 27 -29.34 -23.98 15.45
C GLY A 27 -30.25 -22.76 15.21
N GLY A 28 -31.27 -22.87 14.36
CA GLY A 28 -32.22 -21.78 14.10
C GLY A 28 -31.67 -20.60 13.28
N PHE A 29 -30.62 -20.80 12.47
CA PHE A 29 -30.06 -19.75 11.61
C PHE A 29 -29.98 -20.18 10.13
N ARG A 30 -30.11 -19.21 9.23
CA ARG A 30 -29.92 -19.43 7.79
C ARG A 30 -28.47 -19.21 7.39
N VAL A 31 -27.97 -20.06 6.49
CA VAL A 31 -26.69 -19.88 5.80
C VAL A 31 -26.97 -19.29 4.42
N ARG A 32 -26.23 -18.25 4.05
CA ARG A 32 -26.26 -17.65 2.70
C ARG A 32 -24.85 -17.62 2.15
N ILE A 33 -24.63 -18.30 1.04
CA ILE A 33 -23.38 -18.23 0.29
C ILE A 33 -23.49 -17.05 -0.69
N VAL A 34 -22.48 -16.19 -0.71
CA VAL A 34 -22.43 -15.05 -1.65
C VAL A 34 -21.58 -15.39 -2.86
N GLU A 35 -21.93 -14.79 -3.99
CA GLU A 35 -21.13 -14.89 -5.21
C GLU A 35 -19.77 -14.20 -5.03
N PRO A 36 -18.69 -14.75 -5.61
CA PRO A 36 -17.39 -14.13 -5.55
C PRO A 36 -17.38 -12.84 -6.38
N VAL A 37 -16.73 -11.79 -5.85
CA VAL A 37 -16.40 -10.61 -6.65
C VAL A 37 -15.39 -11.04 -7.71
N LEU A 38 -15.59 -10.61 -8.95
CA LEU A 38 -14.69 -10.91 -10.08
C LEU A 38 -13.89 -9.67 -10.49
N HIS A 39 -12.62 -9.87 -10.83
CA HIS A 39 -11.77 -8.88 -11.47
C HIS A 39 -11.15 -9.51 -12.72
N ARG A 40 -11.40 -8.90 -13.90
CA ARG A 40 -11.00 -9.46 -15.21
C ARG A 40 -11.38 -10.94 -15.38
N GLY A 41 -12.61 -11.30 -14.96
CA GLY A 41 -13.13 -12.66 -15.05
C GLY A 41 -12.61 -13.65 -14.00
N SER A 42 -11.65 -13.27 -13.14
CA SER A 42 -11.12 -14.12 -12.07
C SER A 42 -11.68 -13.74 -10.69
N PRO A 43 -11.95 -14.70 -9.79
CA PRO A 43 -12.36 -14.40 -8.42
C PRO A 43 -11.31 -13.58 -7.66
N VAL A 44 -11.75 -12.51 -7.02
CA VAL A 44 -10.93 -11.70 -6.11
C VAL A 44 -10.71 -12.48 -4.82
N ARG A 45 -9.45 -12.74 -4.49
CA ARG A 45 -9.03 -13.43 -3.27
C ARG A 45 -7.84 -12.69 -2.65
N SER A 46 -7.60 -12.91 -1.36
CA SER A 46 -6.41 -12.35 -0.71
C SER A 46 -5.10 -12.80 -1.38
N SER A 47 -5.06 -14.02 -1.93
CA SER A 47 -3.91 -14.51 -2.69
C SER A 47 -3.68 -13.75 -4.00
N THR A 48 -4.74 -13.42 -4.74
CA THR A 48 -4.62 -12.67 -6.01
C THR A 48 -4.21 -11.23 -5.76
N ILE A 49 -4.71 -10.61 -4.69
CA ILE A 49 -4.28 -9.27 -4.27
C ILE A 49 -2.81 -9.28 -3.87
N ARG A 50 -2.38 -10.25 -3.06
CA ARG A 50 -0.97 -10.39 -2.67
C ARG A 50 -0.06 -10.60 -3.89
N ALA A 51 -0.45 -11.42 -4.86
CA ALA A 51 0.31 -11.61 -6.09
C ALA A 51 0.47 -10.29 -6.87
N ALA A 52 -0.61 -9.53 -7.05
CA ALA A 52 -0.56 -8.22 -7.69
C ALA A 52 0.38 -7.25 -6.96
N LEU A 53 0.36 -7.24 -5.62
CA LEU A 53 1.30 -6.44 -4.83
C LEU A 53 2.75 -6.89 -5.04
N GLN A 54 3.04 -8.19 -4.99
CA GLN A 54 4.40 -8.72 -5.19
C GLN A 54 4.96 -8.48 -6.60
N GLU A 55 4.09 -8.24 -7.58
CA GLU A 55 4.46 -7.84 -8.94
C GLU A 55 4.49 -6.31 -9.12
N GLY A 56 4.18 -5.53 -8.07
CA GLY A 56 4.13 -4.07 -8.11
C GLY A 56 2.90 -3.50 -8.83
N ARG A 57 1.93 -4.34 -9.21
CA ARG A 57 0.67 -3.96 -9.88
C ARG A 57 -0.34 -3.36 -8.90
N VAL A 58 0.04 -2.26 -8.25
CA VAL A 58 -0.77 -1.59 -7.22
C VAL A 58 -2.12 -1.08 -7.74
N ARG A 59 -2.23 -0.76 -9.03
CA ARG A 59 -3.50 -0.41 -9.69
C ARG A 59 -4.47 -1.59 -9.77
N ASP A 60 -3.98 -2.76 -10.15
CA ASP A 60 -4.80 -3.98 -10.18
C ASP A 60 -5.20 -4.39 -8.75
N ALA A 61 -4.28 -4.28 -7.79
CA ALA A 61 -4.59 -4.48 -6.37
C ALA A 61 -5.69 -3.52 -5.90
N ALA A 62 -5.63 -2.24 -6.29
CA ALA A 62 -6.63 -1.25 -5.93
C ALA A 62 -8.00 -1.56 -6.54
N ALA A 63 -8.05 -1.99 -7.80
CA ALA A 63 -9.28 -2.41 -8.45
C ALA A 63 -9.93 -3.62 -7.77
N MET A 64 -9.12 -4.58 -7.30
CA MET A 64 -9.60 -5.72 -6.51
C MET A 64 -10.07 -5.33 -5.10
N LEU A 65 -9.40 -4.38 -4.45
CA LEU A 65 -9.71 -3.92 -3.09
C LEU A 65 -10.86 -2.90 -3.04
N GLY A 66 -11.22 -2.29 -4.17
CA GLY A 66 -12.13 -1.15 -4.25
C GLY A 66 -11.55 0.16 -3.71
N ARG A 67 -10.24 0.19 -3.42
CA ARG A 67 -9.49 1.35 -2.90
C ARG A 67 -7.99 1.14 -3.09
N PRO A 68 -7.16 2.20 -3.11
CA PRO A 68 -5.71 2.05 -3.07
C PRO A 68 -5.23 1.15 -1.93
N PHE A 69 -4.23 0.31 -2.22
CA PHE A 69 -3.51 -0.40 -1.16
C PHE A 69 -2.80 0.62 -0.28
N ALA A 70 -2.83 0.43 1.03
CA ALA A 70 -2.29 1.40 1.96
C ALA A 70 -1.52 0.76 3.11
N LEU A 71 -0.46 1.44 3.50
CA LEU A 71 0.33 1.14 4.69
C LEU A 71 0.10 2.23 5.72
N SER A 72 0.19 1.89 7.01
CA SER A 72 0.02 2.86 8.09
C SER A 72 0.97 2.52 9.23
N GLY A 73 1.68 3.52 9.72
CA GLY A 73 2.69 3.35 10.76
C GLY A 73 3.26 4.69 11.22
N PRO A 74 4.02 4.70 12.33
CA PRO A 74 4.70 5.89 12.78
C PRO A 74 5.87 6.23 11.85
N VAL A 75 6.08 7.53 11.63
CA VAL A 75 7.25 8.04 10.92
C VAL A 75 8.47 8.01 11.83
N THR A 76 9.56 7.41 11.35
CA THR A 76 10.82 7.25 12.09
C THR A 76 11.98 7.92 11.35
N SER A 77 13.09 8.10 12.07
CA SER A 77 14.34 8.63 11.50
C SER A 77 15.03 7.59 10.62
N GLY A 78 15.16 7.90 9.33
CA GLY A 78 16.01 7.18 8.40
C GLY A 78 17.47 7.67 8.40
N ASN A 79 18.21 7.26 7.37
CA ASN A 79 19.65 7.56 7.20
C ASN A 79 19.96 9.04 6.87
N ARG A 80 18.96 9.93 6.90
CA ARG A 80 19.04 11.38 6.61
C ARG A 80 19.67 11.81 5.27
N ARG A 81 20.12 10.87 4.43
CA ARG A 81 20.71 11.14 3.10
C ARG A 81 19.84 12.00 2.20
N GLY A 82 18.53 11.76 2.18
CA GLY A 82 17.61 12.59 1.40
C GLY A 82 17.64 14.06 1.82
N ARG A 83 17.79 14.33 3.13
CA ARG A 83 17.84 15.70 3.66
C ARG A 83 19.06 16.47 3.16
N GLU A 84 20.22 15.82 3.04
CA GLU A 84 21.44 16.44 2.49
C GLU A 84 21.29 16.81 1.01
N LEU A 85 20.38 16.14 0.29
CA LEU A 85 20.09 16.37 -1.13
C LEU A 85 18.87 17.30 -1.35
N GLY A 86 18.29 17.86 -0.28
CA GLY A 86 17.09 18.69 -0.37
C GLY A 86 15.77 17.92 -0.45
N PHE A 87 15.79 16.60 -0.27
CA PHE A 87 14.63 15.71 -0.33
C PHE A 87 14.41 14.96 1.00
N PRO A 88 13.93 15.62 2.07
CA PRO A 88 13.65 14.93 3.34
C PRO A 88 12.59 13.83 3.15
N THR A 89 12.96 12.58 3.45
CA THR A 89 12.06 11.42 3.39
C THR A 89 11.58 11.01 4.77
N ALA A 90 10.30 10.64 4.86
CA ALA A 90 9.69 10.01 6.03
C ALA A 90 9.83 8.49 5.90
N ASN A 91 10.48 7.83 6.86
CA ASN A 91 10.55 6.36 6.91
C ASN A 91 9.36 5.83 7.69
N LEU A 92 8.67 4.82 7.16
CA LEU A 92 7.51 4.22 7.82
C LEU A 92 7.94 2.96 8.57
N ALA A 93 7.73 2.92 9.89
CA ALA A 93 7.95 1.69 10.66
C ALA A 93 6.75 0.75 10.50
N LEU A 94 7.02 -0.49 10.09
CA LEU A 94 6.01 -1.50 9.79
C LEU A 94 6.38 -2.84 10.44
N PRO A 95 5.38 -3.65 10.86
CA PRO A 95 5.61 -5.04 11.25
C PRO A 95 6.27 -5.86 10.12
N ARG A 96 7.13 -6.82 10.48
CA ARG A 96 7.92 -7.62 9.52
C ARG A 96 7.07 -8.46 8.57
N ASP A 97 5.88 -8.87 8.99
CA ASP A 97 4.93 -9.68 8.25
C ASP A 97 3.96 -8.86 7.39
N THR A 98 4.15 -7.53 7.33
CA THR A 98 3.34 -6.64 6.50
C THR A 98 3.55 -6.96 5.02
N ALA A 99 2.45 -7.21 4.30
CA ALA A 99 2.50 -7.30 2.85
C ALA A 99 2.90 -5.95 2.25
N LEU A 100 3.93 -5.92 1.42
CA LEU A 100 4.39 -4.73 0.72
C LEU A 100 4.26 -4.93 -0.79
N PRO A 101 4.02 -3.87 -1.59
CA PRO A 101 4.22 -3.90 -3.03
C PRO A 101 5.64 -4.37 -3.37
N SER A 102 5.94 -4.74 -4.61
CA SER A 102 7.30 -5.07 -5.05
C SER A 102 8.27 -3.90 -4.84
N ASN A 103 9.56 -4.16 -4.89
CA ASN A 103 10.53 -3.08 -4.82
C ASN A 103 10.34 -2.09 -5.98
N GLY A 104 10.52 -0.80 -5.71
CA GLY A 104 10.41 0.26 -6.70
C GLY A 104 9.93 1.58 -6.12
N VAL A 105 9.73 2.54 -7.03
CA VAL A 105 9.20 3.86 -6.73
C VAL A 105 7.75 3.95 -7.18
N TYR A 106 6.92 4.58 -6.37
CA TYR A 106 5.47 4.65 -6.52
C TYR A 106 4.97 6.08 -6.33
N ALA A 107 3.95 6.46 -7.10
CA ALA A 107 3.11 7.60 -6.78
C ALA A 107 2.15 7.20 -5.66
N ALA A 108 2.11 7.99 -4.60
CA ALA A 108 1.29 7.69 -3.43
C ALA A 108 0.67 8.95 -2.83
N TRP A 109 -0.40 8.76 -2.07
CA TRP A 109 -0.93 9.79 -1.18
C TRP A 109 -0.47 9.52 0.24
N ALA A 110 0.16 10.51 0.88
CA ALA A 110 0.54 10.47 2.28
C ALA A 110 -0.47 11.27 3.11
N ALA A 111 -1.25 10.60 3.95
CA ALA A 111 -2.16 11.24 4.89
C ALA A 111 -1.54 11.28 6.29
N VAL A 112 -1.36 12.47 6.84
CA VAL A 112 -0.80 12.72 8.17
C VAL A 112 -1.47 13.95 8.79
N GLY A 113 -1.79 13.90 10.09
CA GLY A 113 -2.49 15.00 10.76
C GLY A 113 -3.84 15.39 10.13
N GLY A 114 -4.51 14.46 9.44
CA GLY A 114 -5.76 14.73 8.72
C GLY A 114 -5.58 15.44 7.37
N VAL A 115 -4.36 15.76 6.96
CA VAL A 115 -4.03 16.38 5.68
C VAL A 115 -3.43 15.33 4.74
N ARG A 116 -3.82 15.38 3.47
CA ARG A 116 -3.33 14.47 2.43
C ARG A 116 -2.37 15.21 1.52
N HIS A 117 -1.16 14.69 1.40
CA HIS A 117 -0.08 15.21 0.56
C HIS A 117 0.19 14.25 -0.60
N ALA A 118 0.49 14.79 -1.77
CA ALA A 118 1.08 13.99 -2.84
C ALA A 118 2.47 13.52 -2.41
N ALA A 119 2.86 12.30 -2.78
CA ALA A 119 4.14 11.74 -2.38
C ALA A 119 4.74 10.84 -3.47
N ALA A 120 6.07 10.83 -3.53
CA ALA A 120 6.84 9.76 -4.16
C ALA A 120 7.29 8.79 -3.06
N ALA A 121 6.85 7.53 -3.15
CA ALA A 121 7.15 6.49 -2.19
C ALA A 121 8.15 5.48 -2.76
N SER A 122 9.18 5.15 -2.00
CA SER A 122 10.12 4.07 -2.30
C SER A 122 9.83 2.87 -1.42
N VAL A 123 9.77 1.69 -2.02
CA VAL A 123 9.80 0.40 -1.31
C VAL A 123 11.07 -0.31 -1.74
N GLY A 124 11.96 -0.59 -0.79
CA GLY A 124 13.31 -1.06 -1.11
C GLY A 124 13.94 -1.86 -0.01
N VAL A 125 15.16 -2.35 -0.23
CA VAL A 125 15.95 -3.07 0.79
C VAL A 125 17.01 -2.15 1.37
N ARG A 126 17.22 -2.21 2.69
CA ARG A 126 18.27 -1.42 3.35
C ARG A 126 19.66 -1.82 2.81
N PRO A 127 20.49 -0.86 2.35
CA PRO A 127 21.87 -1.16 1.97
C PRO A 127 22.68 -1.72 3.16
N THR A 128 23.54 -2.70 2.88
CA THR A 128 24.33 -3.51 3.82
C THR A 128 25.21 -2.74 4.82
N PHE A 129 25.46 -1.45 4.63
CA PHE A 129 26.34 -0.65 5.49
C PHE A 129 25.66 -0.11 6.77
N GLY A 130 24.36 -0.38 6.98
CA GLY A 130 23.55 0.24 8.05
C GLY A 130 23.21 -0.64 9.26
N GLY A 131 23.89 -1.79 9.45
CA GLY A 131 23.78 -2.63 10.65
C GLY A 131 22.42 -3.33 10.90
N GLY A 132 21.45 -3.18 10.00
CA GLY A 132 20.17 -3.90 10.04
C GLY A 132 20.22 -5.23 9.29
N PRO A 133 19.20 -6.10 9.45
CA PRO A 133 19.10 -7.34 8.67
C PRO A 133 19.13 -7.04 7.16
N GLN A 134 19.90 -7.82 6.41
CA GLN A 134 20.14 -7.61 4.98
C GLN A 134 18.87 -7.70 4.10
N ASP A 135 17.80 -8.27 4.64
CA ASP A 135 16.52 -8.48 3.94
C ASP A 135 15.40 -7.57 4.45
N GLU A 136 15.71 -6.61 5.33
CA GLU A 136 14.70 -5.69 5.83
C GLU A 136 14.27 -4.70 4.73
N ARG A 137 13.00 -4.83 4.33
CA ARG A 137 12.36 -3.94 3.39
C ARG A 137 11.93 -2.66 4.10
N ILE A 138 12.36 -1.53 3.58
CA ILE A 138 12.05 -0.19 4.06
C ILE A 138 11.04 0.48 3.14
N VAL A 139 10.18 1.31 3.74
CA VAL A 139 9.24 2.16 3.01
C VAL A 139 9.56 3.60 3.36
N GLU A 140 9.92 4.38 2.35
CA GLU A 140 10.23 5.80 2.47
C GLU A 140 9.27 6.62 1.62
N ALA A 141 8.84 7.78 2.11
CA ALA A 141 8.01 8.70 1.35
C ALA A 141 8.63 10.10 1.33
N PHE A 142 8.77 10.67 0.15
CA PHE A 142 9.01 12.10 -0.04
C PHE A 142 7.67 12.78 -0.27
N LEU A 143 7.25 13.65 0.66
CA LEU A 143 6.00 14.40 0.54
C LEU A 143 6.26 15.68 -0.25
N LEU A 144 5.48 15.87 -1.32
CA LEU A 144 5.56 17.05 -2.16
C LEU A 144 5.06 18.28 -1.39
N ASP A 145 5.81 19.38 -1.54
CA ASP A 145 5.53 20.69 -0.93
C ASP A 145 5.30 20.67 0.59
N PHE A 146 5.76 19.62 1.28
CA PHE A 146 5.65 19.53 2.73
C PHE A 146 6.85 20.17 3.42
N GLN A 147 6.56 21.02 4.41
CA GLN A 147 7.54 21.58 5.32
C GLN A 147 7.12 21.30 6.76
N GLY A 148 8.05 20.79 7.57
CA GLY A 148 7.79 20.50 8.98
C GLY A 148 8.47 19.22 9.44
N ASP A 149 8.11 18.79 10.65
CA ASP A 149 8.57 17.55 11.25
C ASP A 149 7.41 16.54 11.39
N LEU A 150 7.62 15.33 10.88
CA LEU A 150 6.66 14.24 10.92
C LEU A 150 7.03 13.16 11.94
N TYR A 151 8.18 13.26 12.61
CA TYR A 151 8.66 12.21 13.51
C TYR A 151 7.64 11.87 14.60
N GLY A 152 7.42 10.57 14.79
CA GLY A 152 6.45 10.03 15.74
C GLY A 152 5.00 10.14 15.30
N GLN A 153 4.68 10.93 14.27
CA GLN A 153 3.32 11.00 13.74
C GLN A 153 2.97 9.73 12.96
N THR A 154 1.71 9.30 13.06
CA THR A 154 1.21 8.19 12.24
C THR A 154 0.87 8.71 10.85
N MET A 155 1.52 8.13 9.84
CA MET A 155 1.26 8.42 8.44
C MET A 155 0.58 7.22 7.77
N ARG A 156 -0.44 7.49 6.97
CA ARG A 156 -1.05 6.52 6.07
C ARG A 156 -0.59 6.78 4.64
N LEU A 157 0.02 5.79 4.01
CA LEU A 157 0.57 5.89 2.66
C LEU A 157 -0.24 5.02 1.70
N GLU A 158 -0.90 5.64 0.72
CA GLU A 158 -1.81 4.99 -0.22
C GLU A 158 -1.19 4.93 -1.61
N PHE A 159 -0.88 3.73 -2.09
CA PHE A 159 -0.17 3.49 -3.35
C PHE A 159 -1.12 3.58 -4.54
N VAL A 160 -0.83 4.46 -5.49
CA VAL A 160 -1.69 4.75 -6.65
C VAL A 160 -1.12 4.14 -7.93
N GLU A 161 0.16 4.33 -8.18
CA GLU A 161 0.81 3.89 -9.41
C GLU A 161 2.27 3.54 -9.16
N ARG A 162 2.77 2.51 -9.84
CA ARG A 162 4.21 2.20 -9.89
C ARG A 162 4.87 3.04 -10.97
N LEU A 163 5.93 3.75 -10.61
CA LEU A 163 6.64 4.66 -11.50
C LEU A 163 7.86 3.99 -12.16
N ARG A 164 8.67 3.26 -11.38
CA ARG A 164 9.87 2.57 -11.86
C ARG A 164 10.41 1.54 -10.87
N ASP A 165 11.36 0.73 -11.33
CA ASP A 165 12.19 -0.14 -10.48
C ASP A 165 13.18 0.68 -9.62
N GLU A 166 13.76 0.04 -8.60
CA GLU A 166 14.89 0.61 -7.87
C GLU A 166 16.15 0.64 -8.73
N GLU A 167 16.94 1.70 -8.61
CA GLU A 167 18.17 1.89 -9.38
C GLU A 167 19.29 2.36 -8.46
N ARG A 168 20.53 1.95 -8.76
CA ARG A 168 21.73 2.48 -8.10
C ARG A 168 22.23 3.69 -8.89
N PHE A 169 22.49 4.78 -8.18
CA PHE A 169 23.01 6.00 -8.80
C PHE A 169 24.52 6.14 -8.58
N PRO A 170 25.28 6.53 -9.61
CA PRO A 170 26.74 6.67 -9.52
C PRO A 170 27.18 7.90 -8.73
N SER A 171 26.28 8.87 -8.49
CA SER A 171 26.58 10.08 -7.72
C SER A 171 25.33 10.65 -7.05
N ALA A 172 25.54 11.55 -6.09
CA ALA A 172 24.49 12.30 -5.42
C ALA A 172 23.66 13.14 -6.40
N ASP A 173 24.31 13.80 -7.36
CA ASP A 173 23.61 14.60 -8.39
C ASP A 173 22.75 13.74 -9.32
N ALA A 174 23.22 12.53 -9.65
CA ALA A 174 22.45 11.60 -10.47
C ALA A 174 21.18 11.14 -9.73
N LEU A 175 21.29 10.86 -8.43
CA LEU A 175 20.15 10.56 -7.56
C LEU A 175 19.20 11.75 -7.49
N ALA A 176 19.69 12.96 -7.19
CA ALA A 176 18.86 14.17 -7.11
C ALA A 176 18.07 14.42 -8.39
N ARG A 177 18.71 14.30 -9.56
CA ARG A 177 18.02 14.43 -10.86
C ARG A 177 16.93 13.38 -11.06
N GLN A 178 17.15 12.14 -10.62
CA GLN A 178 16.11 11.12 -10.71
C GLN A 178 14.96 11.39 -9.72
N MET A 179 15.27 11.82 -8.50
CA MET A 179 14.25 12.18 -7.52
C MET A 179 13.33 13.28 -8.02
N SER A 180 13.87 14.33 -8.67
CA SER A 180 13.05 15.36 -9.33
C SER A 180 12.10 14.78 -10.39
N ARG A 181 12.59 13.86 -11.23
CA ARG A 181 11.74 13.17 -12.23
C ARG A 181 10.65 12.33 -11.58
N ASP A 182 10.98 11.62 -10.50
CA ASP A 182 10.03 10.79 -9.76
C ASP A 182 8.93 11.63 -9.12
N ILE A 183 9.28 12.80 -8.58
CA ILE A 183 8.34 13.78 -8.01
C ILE A 183 7.38 14.30 -9.07
N GLU A 184 7.89 14.72 -10.23
CA GLU A 184 7.05 15.18 -11.33
C GLU A 184 6.13 14.06 -11.85
N ALA A 185 6.64 12.83 -11.97
CA ALA A 185 5.86 11.69 -12.38
C ALA A 185 4.78 11.34 -11.34
N ALA A 186 5.10 11.40 -10.05
CA ALA A 186 4.13 11.23 -8.97
C ALA A 186 3.03 12.29 -9.03
N SER A 187 3.38 13.57 -9.21
CA SER A 187 2.39 14.64 -9.36
C SER A 187 1.42 14.35 -10.50
N ARG A 188 1.95 14.04 -11.69
CA ARG A 188 1.12 13.73 -12.89
C ARG A 188 0.21 12.52 -12.67
N ALA A 189 0.71 11.47 -12.04
CA ALA A 189 -0.08 10.26 -11.74
C ALA A 189 -1.22 10.55 -10.75
N LEU A 190 -0.98 11.45 -9.80
CA LEU A 190 -1.93 11.77 -8.72
C LEU A 190 -2.98 12.81 -9.13
N GLU A 191 -2.66 13.72 -10.06
CA GLU A 191 -3.64 14.65 -10.66
C GLU A 191 -4.86 13.93 -11.23
N GLN A 192 -4.65 12.77 -11.86
CA GLN A 192 -5.70 11.93 -12.46
C GLN A 192 -6.55 11.20 -11.41
N THR A 193 -6.10 11.16 -10.16
CA THR A 193 -6.70 10.37 -9.07
C THR A 193 -7.21 11.27 -7.93
N ALA A 194 -7.10 12.60 -8.07
CA ALA A 194 -7.68 13.54 -7.13
C ALA A 194 -9.22 13.44 -7.18
N PRO A 195 -9.92 13.32 -6.03
CA PRO A 195 -11.37 13.44 -6.05
C PRO A 195 -11.72 14.82 -6.62
N ALA A 196 -12.70 14.88 -7.54
CA ALA A 196 -13.26 16.14 -7.99
C ALA A 196 -13.58 16.98 -6.74
N ARG A 197 -12.89 18.12 -6.57
CA ARG A 197 -13.06 18.99 -5.40
C ARG A 197 -14.56 19.17 -5.18
N GLY A 198 -15.06 18.65 -4.06
CA GLY A 198 -16.48 18.66 -3.76
C GLY A 198 -17.02 20.08 -3.91
N ARG A 199 -17.99 20.26 -4.81
CA ARG A 199 -18.89 21.40 -4.76
C ARG A 199 -19.49 21.38 -3.36
N ARG A 200 -19.07 22.32 -2.50
CA ARG A 200 -19.76 22.59 -1.24
C ARG A 200 -21.21 22.86 -1.62
N ARG A 201 -22.12 21.93 -1.30
CA ARG A 201 -23.54 22.27 -1.18
C ARG A 201 -23.60 23.28 -0.04
N ARG A 202 -23.81 24.54 -0.41
CA ARG A 202 -24.37 25.53 0.49
C ARG A 202 -25.82 25.10 0.70
N GLU A 203 -26.14 24.70 1.90
CA GLU A 203 -27.49 24.86 2.46
C GLU A 203 -27.49 26.16 3.26
#